data_AF-A0AAI8ZLJ5-F1
#
_entry.id   AF-A0AAI8ZLJ5-F1
#
_cell.length_a   1.000
_cell.length_b   1.000
_cell.length_c   1.000
_cell.angle_alpha   90.00
_cell.angle_beta   90.00
_cell.angle_gamma   90.00
#
_symmetry.space_group_name_H-M   'P 1'
#
loop_
_entity.id
_entity.type
_entity.pdbx_description
1 polymer ?
#
loop_
_entity_poly.entity_id
_entity_poly.type
_entity_poly.pdbx_seq_one_letter_code
_entity_poly.pdbx_strand_id
1 'polypeptide(L)'
;MKQLCQQISSQDCADKDALLKELEVVKKQRDDLLNLNGQFAEFAKRQGWRHVLIDEFYALRESVSSEGAKKQHSVNFSMDGFRRQLSENVGGLRDAIKDIISDGYDIEPSELADLMNAVICDSNVINCVFMDGVKNFSDLSDVELELIELESL
;
A
#
# COMPACT_ATOMS: atom_id res chain seq x y z
N MET A 1 -1.90 -55.24 15.69
CA MET A 1 -0.72 -54.35 15.64
C MET A 1 -0.22 -54.07 14.23
N LYS A 2 0.03 -55.06 13.34
CA LYS A 2 0.56 -54.80 11.97
C LYS A 2 -0.33 -53.90 11.08
N GLN A 3 -1.66 -54.01 11.16
CA GLN A 3 -2.57 -53.17 10.36
C GLN A 3 -2.62 -51.70 10.82
N LEU A 4 -2.42 -51.44 12.12
CA LEU A 4 -2.47 -50.07 12.66
C LEU A 4 -1.24 -49.24 12.25
N CYS A 5 -0.05 -49.85 12.24
CA CYS A 5 1.18 -49.17 11.77
C CYS A 5 1.16 -48.88 10.26
N GLN A 6 0.50 -49.72 9.46
CA GLN A 6 0.34 -49.46 8.02
C GLN A 6 -0.60 -48.30 7.73
N GLN A 7 -1.68 -48.14 8.53
CA GLN A 7 -2.63 -47.05 8.36
C GLN A 7 -2.07 -45.68 8.79
N ILE A 8 -1.29 -45.63 9.88
CA ILE A 8 -0.64 -44.39 10.34
C ILE A 8 0.41 -43.91 9.32
N SER A 9 1.24 -44.84 8.81
CA SER A 9 2.25 -44.52 7.79
C SER A 9 1.66 -44.06 6.45
N SER A 10 0.46 -44.49 6.07
CA SER A 10 -0.19 -44.04 4.83
C SER A 10 -0.87 -42.68 4.99
N GLN A 11 -1.42 -42.39 6.18
CA GLN A 11 -2.10 -41.13 6.46
C GLN A 11 -1.10 -39.97 6.57
N ASP A 12 0.02 -40.17 7.28
CA ASP A 12 1.10 -39.16 7.41
C ASP A 12 1.72 -38.80 6.05
N CYS A 13 1.82 -39.75 5.12
CA CYS A 13 2.28 -39.50 3.76
C CYS A 13 1.25 -38.71 2.93
N ALA A 14 -0.04 -39.01 3.06
CA ALA A 14 -1.10 -38.29 2.36
C ALA A 14 -1.21 -36.82 2.85
N ASP A 15 -1.06 -36.60 4.15
CA ASP A 15 -1.10 -35.26 4.74
C ASP A 15 0.13 -34.43 4.33
N LYS A 16 1.31 -35.06 4.20
CA LYS A 16 2.51 -34.42 3.66
C LYS A 16 2.37 -34.02 2.18
N ASP A 17 1.79 -34.90 1.36
CA ASP A 17 1.58 -34.62 -0.06
C ASP A 17 0.53 -33.52 -0.28
N ALA A 18 -0.49 -33.44 0.59
CA ALA A 18 -1.45 -32.34 0.61
C ALA A 18 -0.77 -31.01 0.94
N LEU A 19 0.06 -30.96 1.99
CA LEU A 19 0.81 -29.76 2.39
C LEU A 19 1.79 -29.29 1.31
N LEU A 20 2.44 -30.21 0.59
CA LEU A 20 3.34 -29.87 -0.50
C LEU A 20 2.60 -29.21 -1.67
N LYS A 21 1.42 -29.72 -2.02
CA LYS A 21 0.56 -29.11 -3.06
C LYS A 21 0.09 -27.72 -2.64
N GLU A 22 -0.32 -27.55 -1.39
CA GLU A 22 -0.74 -26.26 -0.87
C GLU A 22 0.43 -25.25 -0.87
N LEU A 23 1.63 -25.69 -0.50
CA LEU A 23 2.83 -24.87 -0.57
C LEU A 23 3.18 -24.44 -2.01
N GLU A 24 2.97 -25.30 -3.00
CA GLU A 24 3.16 -24.94 -4.43
C GLU A 24 2.15 -23.89 -4.88
N VAL A 25 0.88 -24.01 -4.47
CA VAL A 25 -0.15 -23.00 -4.75
C VAL A 25 0.22 -21.66 -4.12
N VAL A 26 0.62 -21.65 -2.85
CA VAL A 26 1.03 -20.42 -2.14
C VAL A 26 2.27 -19.79 -2.79
N LYS A 27 3.26 -20.58 -3.21
CA LYS A 27 4.44 -20.07 -3.93
C LYS A 27 4.06 -19.41 -5.26
N LYS A 28 3.15 -20.03 -6.02
CA LYS A 28 2.68 -19.47 -7.28
C LYS A 28 1.95 -18.13 -7.04
N GLN A 29 1.06 -18.07 -6.06
CA GLN A 29 0.36 -16.83 -5.68
C GLN A 29 1.35 -15.72 -5.28
N ARG A 30 2.39 -16.06 -4.50
CA ARG A 30 3.46 -15.13 -4.15
C ARG A 30 4.18 -14.60 -5.40
N ASP A 31 4.53 -15.47 -6.34
CA ASP A 31 5.26 -15.08 -7.55
C ASP A 31 4.40 -14.19 -8.47
N ASP A 32 3.11 -14.49 -8.58
CA ASP A 32 2.13 -13.67 -9.31
C ASP A 32 2.01 -12.27 -8.67
N LEU A 33 1.97 -12.19 -7.33
CA LEU A 33 1.95 -10.92 -6.60
C LEU A 33 3.24 -10.11 -6.79
N LEU A 34 4.41 -10.76 -6.78
CA LEU A 34 5.70 -10.09 -7.03
C LEU A 34 5.76 -9.50 -8.44
N ASN A 35 5.26 -10.24 -9.44
CA ASN A 35 5.18 -9.74 -10.81
C ASN A 35 4.23 -8.54 -10.93
N LEU A 36 3.05 -8.62 -10.31
CA LEU A 36 2.09 -7.51 -10.29
C LEU A 36 2.68 -6.26 -9.62
N ASN A 37 3.39 -6.45 -8.50
CA ASN A 37 4.07 -5.37 -7.80
C ASN A 37 5.12 -4.67 -8.69
N GLY A 38 5.89 -5.44 -9.45
CA GLY A 38 6.85 -4.90 -10.42
C GLY A 38 6.18 -4.09 -11.54
N GLN A 39 5.07 -4.57 -12.08
CA GLN A 39 4.30 -3.83 -13.10
C GLN A 39 3.75 -2.51 -12.56
N PHE A 40 3.29 -2.51 -11.31
CA PHE A 40 2.78 -1.31 -10.66
C PHE A 40 3.88 -0.29 -10.36
N ALA A 41 5.07 -0.74 -9.96
CA ALA A 41 6.23 0.13 -9.78
C ALA A 41 6.62 0.85 -11.10
N GLU A 42 6.65 0.13 -12.22
CA GLU A 42 6.93 0.73 -13.54
C GLU A 42 5.82 1.68 -14.00
N PHE A 43 4.56 1.39 -13.67
CA PHE A 43 3.46 2.32 -13.89
C PHE A 43 3.64 3.61 -13.07
N ALA A 44 3.87 3.49 -11.76
CA ALA A 44 4.05 4.63 -10.86
C ALA A 44 5.20 5.55 -11.29
N LYS A 45 6.32 4.95 -11.72
CA LYS A 45 7.46 5.69 -12.27
C LYS A 45 7.08 6.50 -13.51
N ARG A 46 6.29 5.93 -14.43
CA ARG A 46 5.79 6.64 -15.62
C ARG A 46 4.84 7.79 -15.27
N GLN A 47 4.09 7.67 -14.17
CA GLN A 47 3.23 8.73 -13.67
C GLN A 47 3.97 9.78 -12.83
N GLY A 48 5.29 9.65 -12.66
CA GLY A 48 6.10 10.61 -11.91
C GLY A 48 5.91 10.53 -10.39
N TRP A 49 5.43 9.41 -9.85
CA TRP A 49 5.23 9.27 -8.41
C TRP A 49 6.59 9.15 -7.68
N ARG A 50 6.93 10.14 -6.84
CA ARG A 50 8.28 10.35 -6.29
C ARG A 50 8.62 9.50 -5.05
N HIS A 51 7.64 9.05 -4.26
CA HIS A 51 7.86 8.36 -2.97
C HIS A 51 7.53 6.87 -2.97
N VAL A 52 7.34 6.31 -4.15
CA VAL A 52 6.68 5.02 -4.31
C VAL A 52 7.65 3.82 -4.31
N LEU A 53 8.93 4.07 -4.55
CA LEU A 53 9.95 3.04 -4.69
C LEU A 53 10.72 2.90 -3.37
N ILE A 54 10.30 1.97 -2.51
CA ILE A 54 11.18 1.48 -1.45
C ILE A 54 12.13 0.51 -2.13
N ASP A 55 13.31 0.97 -2.51
CA ASP A 55 14.44 0.04 -2.50
C ASP A 55 15.83 0.65 -2.25
N GLU A 56 15.97 1.98 -2.11
CA GLU A 56 17.31 2.56 -1.83
C GLU A 56 17.38 3.34 -0.51
N PHE A 57 16.43 4.23 -0.19
CA PHE A 57 16.60 5.14 0.96
C PHE A 57 16.25 4.55 2.34
N TYR A 58 15.31 3.61 2.43
CA TYR A 58 14.90 3.02 3.73
C TYR A 58 15.60 1.70 4.06
N ALA A 59 15.93 0.88 3.05
CA ALA A 59 16.63 -0.40 3.26
C ALA A 59 18.08 -0.22 3.76
N LEU A 60 18.70 0.93 3.50
CA LEU A 60 20.06 1.23 4.00
C LEU A 60 20.13 1.46 5.51
N ARG A 61 19.01 1.82 6.18
CA ARG A 61 19.03 2.02 7.63
C ARG A 61 18.87 0.71 8.43
N GLU A 62 18.32 -0.34 7.82
CA GLU A 62 18.17 -1.66 8.45
C GLU A 62 19.22 -2.68 8.00
N SER A 63 20.03 -2.39 6.97
CA SER A 63 21.00 -3.34 6.40
C SER A 63 22.46 -3.14 6.82
N VAL A 64 22.76 -2.24 7.76
CA VAL A 64 24.13 -2.10 8.34
C VAL A 64 24.48 -3.26 9.30
N SER A 65 23.88 -4.45 9.16
CA SER A 65 24.15 -5.59 10.07
C SER A 65 24.19 -6.97 9.43
N SER A 66 24.23 -7.13 8.10
CA SER A 66 24.69 -8.42 7.54
C SER A 66 25.23 -8.30 6.12
N GLU A 67 26.55 -8.41 6.03
CA GLU A 67 27.31 -8.58 4.79
C GLU A 67 27.03 -9.95 4.15
N GLY A 68 27.04 -10.00 2.81
CA GLY A 68 27.44 -11.23 2.10
C GLY A 68 26.50 -11.86 1.07
N ALA A 69 25.33 -11.28 0.75
CA ALA A 69 24.47 -11.81 -0.31
C ALA A 69 24.32 -10.82 -1.46
N LYS A 70 24.62 -11.26 -2.70
CA LYS A 70 24.20 -10.58 -3.93
C LYS A 70 22.66 -10.56 -3.94
N LYS A 71 22.06 -9.51 -3.39
CA LYS A 71 20.61 -9.31 -3.39
C LYS A 71 20.19 -8.87 -4.79
N GLN A 72 19.42 -9.73 -5.44
CA GLN A 72 18.57 -9.31 -6.55
C GLN A 72 17.63 -8.23 -6.02
N HIS A 73 17.84 -6.99 -6.44
CA HIS A 73 17.02 -5.85 -6.01
C HIS A 73 15.61 -6.04 -6.55
N SER A 74 14.67 -6.39 -5.67
CA SER A 74 13.25 -6.47 -5.99
C SER A 74 12.64 -5.11 -5.71
N VAL A 75 12.43 -4.32 -6.76
CA VAL A 75 11.71 -3.05 -6.65
C VAL A 75 10.36 -3.29 -5.97
N ASN A 76 10.19 -2.78 -4.75
CA ASN A 76 8.96 -2.94 -3.99
C ASN A 76 8.19 -1.61 -3.92
N PHE A 77 6.93 -1.64 -4.33
CA PHE A 77 6.01 -0.53 -4.13
C PHE A 77 5.66 -0.38 -2.65
N SER A 78 5.71 0.85 -2.14
CA SER A 78 5.18 1.15 -0.80
C SER A 78 3.76 1.67 -0.87
N MET A 79 2.81 0.88 -0.38
CA MET A 79 1.45 1.39 -0.19
C MET A 79 1.40 2.47 0.90
N ASP A 80 2.14 2.32 2.00
CA ASP A 80 2.28 3.40 3.00
C ASP A 80 2.85 4.71 2.40
N GLY A 81 3.94 4.61 1.63
CA GLY A 81 4.58 5.76 1.01
C GLY A 81 3.68 6.44 -0.03
N PHE A 82 2.98 5.65 -0.84
CA PHE A 82 1.99 6.16 -1.79
C PHE A 82 0.85 6.91 -1.09
N ARG A 83 0.28 6.31 -0.03
CA ARG A 83 -0.82 6.89 0.74
C ARG A 83 -0.45 8.22 1.39
N ARG A 84 0.73 8.29 2.02
CA ARG A 84 1.25 9.56 2.57
C ARG A 84 1.43 10.63 1.48
N GLN A 85 2.04 10.27 0.35
CA GLN A 85 2.21 11.20 -0.76
C GLN A 85 0.87 11.65 -1.36
N LEU A 86 -0.12 10.77 -1.43
CA LEU A 86 -1.47 11.12 -1.89
C LEU A 86 -2.10 12.13 -0.94
N SER A 87 -2.09 11.88 0.38
CA SER A 87 -2.56 12.85 1.39
C SER A 87 -1.85 14.21 1.26
N GLU A 88 -0.54 14.24 1.09
CA GLU A 88 0.20 15.50 0.91
C GLU A 88 -0.25 16.27 -0.35
N ASN A 89 -0.38 15.57 -1.49
CA ASN A 89 -0.81 16.19 -2.74
C ASN A 89 -2.25 16.71 -2.66
N VAL A 90 -3.16 15.94 -2.06
CA VAL A 90 -4.57 16.32 -1.87
C VAL A 90 -4.67 17.48 -0.88
N GLY A 91 -3.85 17.50 0.18
CA GLY A 91 -3.77 18.63 1.11
C GLY A 91 -3.33 19.92 0.43
N GLY A 92 -2.29 19.86 -0.41
CA GLY A 92 -1.85 21.03 -1.18
C GLY A 92 -2.91 21.53 -2.16
N LEU A 93 -3.67 20.63 -2.80
CA LEU A 93 -4.79 21.00 -3.67
C LEU A 93 -5.94 21.64 -2.87
N ARG A 94 -6.28 21.09 -1.71
CA ARG A 94 -7.28 21.64 -0.80
C ARG A 94 -6.93 23.08 -0.43
N ASP A 95 -5.69 23.33 -0.03
CA ASP A 95 -5.25 24.65 0.42
C ASP A 95 -5.32 25.66 -0.74
N ALA A 96 -4.88 25.29 -1.95
CA ALA A 96 -5.04 26.14 -3.14
C ALA A 96 -6.52 26.43 -3.48
N ILE A 97 -7.42 25.48 -3.26
CA ILE A 97 -8.86 25.69 -3.45
C ILE A 97 -9.44 26.63 -2.39
N LYS A 98 -9.01 26.52 -1.12
CA LYS A 98 -9.40 27.46 -0.06
C LYS A 98 -9.01 28.90 -0.43
N ASP A 99 -7.82 29.09 -0.99
CA ASP A 99 -7.36 30.40 -1.48
C ASP A 99 -8.26 30.92 -2.61
N ILE A 100 -8.59 30.10 -3.61
CA ILE A 100 -9.49 30.48 -4.71
C ILE A 100 -10.88 30.88 -4.19
N ILE A 101 -11.43 30.12 -3.24
CA ILE A 101 -12.73 30.43 -2.63
C ILE A 101 -12.66 31.77 -1.90
N SER A 102 -11.60 31.99 -1.12
CA SER A 102 -11.42 33.21 -0.31
C SER A 102 -11.20 34.45 -1.17
N ASP A 103 -10.56 34.32 -2.32
CA ASP A 103 -10.30 35.41 -3.26
C ASP A 103 -11.54 35.85 -4.06
N GLY A 104 -12.66 35.12 -3.95
CA GLY A 104 -13.96 35.55 -4.48
C GLY A 104 -14.06 35.53 -6.01
N TYR A 105 -13.46 34.53 -6.66
CA TYR A 105 -13.64 34.27 -8.10
C TYR A 105 -15.13 34.01 -8.45
N ASP A 106 -15.51 34.17 -9.72
CA ASP A 106 -16.86 33.88 -10.26
C ASP A 106 -17.15 32.35 -10.32
N ILE A 107 -16.89 31.64 -9.22
CA ILE A 107 -17.17 30.22 -9.03
C ILE A 107 -17.97 30.10 -7.74
N GLU A 108 -19.05 29.31 -7.74
CA GLU A 108 -19.85 29.07 -6.54
C GLU A 108 -19.00 28.38 -5.46
N PRO A 109 -18.72 29.03 -4.31
CA PRO A 109 -17.82 28.48 -3.30
C PRO A 109 -18.23 27.13 -2.75
N SER A 110 -19.55 26.89 -2.58
CA SER A 110 -20.06 25.63 -2.05
C SER A 110 -19.85 24.47 -3.01
N GLU A 111 -20.05 24.68 -4.31
CA GLU A 111 -19.85 23.62 -5.31
C GLU A 111 -18.38 23.20 -5.36
N LEU A 112 -17.46 24.17 -5.31
CA LEU A 112 -16.04 23.87 -5.34
C LEU A 112 -15.56 23.19 -4.04
N ALA A 113 -16.06 23.63 -2.89
CA ALA A 113 -15.77 22.98 -1.61
C ALA A 113 -16.31 21.55 -1.57
N ASP A 114 -17.52 21.30 -2.05
CA ASP A 114 -18.14 19.96 -2.11
C ASP A 114 -17.34 19.00 -3.01
N LEU A 115 -16.93 19.46 -4.19
CA LEU A 115 -16.10 18.68 -5.10
C LEU A 115 -14.75 18.33 -4.47
N MET A 116 -14.10 19.28 -3.80
CA MET A 116 -12.84 19.01 -3.13
C MET A 116 -13.02 18.07 -1.91
N ASN A 117 -14.09 18.25 -1.14
CA ASN A 117 -14.43 17.40 -0.01
C ASN A 117 -14.68 15.95 -0.45
N ALA A 118 -15.26 15.72 -1.63
CA ALA A 118 -15.38 14.38 -2.20
C ALA A 118 -14.01 13.72 -2.44
N VAL A 119 -13.05 14.47 -3.01
CA VAL A 119 -11.68 13.99 -3.23
C VAL A 119 -10.96 13.70 -1.92
N ILE A 120 -11.14 14.56 -0.91
CA ILE A 120 -10.57 14.37 0.43
C ILE A 120 -11.13 13.08 1.06
N CYS A 121 -12.44 12.89 1.02
CA CYS A 121 -13.09 11.67 1.53
C CYS A 121 -12.51 10.41 0.86
N ASP A 122 -12.41 10.40 -0.47
CA ASP A 122 -11.84 9.27 -1.21
C ASP A 122 -10.37 9.00 -0.81
N SER A 123 -9.57 10.06 -0.60
CA SER A 123 -8.20 9.93 -0.12
C SER A 123 -8.13 9.37 1.30
N ASN A 124 -8.95 9.88 2.22
CA ASN A 124 -8.98 9.47 3.62
C ASN A 124 -9.40 8.00 3.77
N VAL A 125 -10.36 7.52 2.97
CA VAL A 125 -10.80 6.11 2.99
C VAL A 125 -9.64 5.15 2.73
N ILE A 126 -8.72 5.49 1.83
CA ILE A 126 -7.56 4.65 1.52
C ILE A 126 -6.58 4.57 2.71
N ASN A 127 -6.52 5.62 3.54
CA ASN A 127 -5.68 5.63 4.75
C ASN A 127 -6.23 4.70 5.85
N CYS A 128 -7.53 4.40 5.83
CA CYS A 128 -8.18 3.46 6.75
C CYS A 128 -7.93 1.99 6.39
N VAL A 129 -7.32 1.68 5.24
CA VAL A 129 -7.03 0.30 4.82
C VAL A 129 -5.72 -0.17 5.45
N PHE A 130 -5.78 -0.89 6.57
CA PHE A 130 -4.61 -1.49 7.20
C PHE A 130 -4.77 -3.00 7.38
N MET A 131 -3.65 -3.71 7.40
CA MET A 131 -3.63 -5.15 7.62
C MET A 131 -2.52 -5.49 8.62
N ASP A 132 -2.92 -6.09 9.74
CA ASP A 132 -1.97 -6.45 10.80
C ASP A 132 -0.90 -7.44 10.29
N GLY A 133 0.35 -7.19 10.67
CA GLY A 133 1.51 -7.98 10.23
C GLY A 133 1.92 -7.82 8.77
N VAL A 134 1.23 -7.01 7.94
CA VAL A 134 1.58 -6.80 6.53
C VAL A 134 2.42 -5.53 6.37
N LYS A 135 3.69 -5.71 5.97
CA LYS A 135 4.60 -4.59 5.66
C LYS A 135 4.01 -3.70 4.56
N ASN A 136 4.09 -2.38 4.74
CA ASN A 136 3.54 -1.33 3.87
C ASN A 136 2.00 -1.20 3.88
N PHE A 137 1.29 -1.84 4.81
CA PHE A 137 -0.15 -1.64 5.05
C PHE A 137 -0.39 -1.27 6.52
N SER A 138 0.40 -0.30 7.00
CA SER A 138 0.31 0.19 8.37
C SER A 138 -0.97 1.02 8.56
N ASP A 139 -1.37 1.21 9.82
CA ASP A 139 -2.38 2.22 10.17
C ASP A 139 -1.83 3.62 9.86
N LEU A 140 -2.57 4.36 9.05
CA LEU A 140 -2.27 5.72 8.60
C LEU A 140 -3.43 6.68 8.86
N SER A 141 -4.27 6.38 9.86
CA SER A 141 -5.35 7.28 10.27
C SER A 141 -4.87 8.65 10.75
N ASP A 142 -3.58 8.79 11.09
CA ASP A 142 -2.95 10.04 11.53
C ASP A 142 -2.76 11.09 10.42
N VAL A 143 -2.81 10.67 9.14
CA VAL A 143 -2.64 11.58 7.98
C VAL A 143 -3.95 11.93 7.29
N GLU A 144 -5.06 11.85 8.04
CA GLU A 144 -6.38 12.28 7.61
C GLU A 144 -6.38 13.80 7.30
N LEU A 145 -7.02 14.17 6.19
CA LEU A 145 -7.21 15.56 5.83
C LEU A 145 -8.59 16.05 6.27
N GLU A 146 -8.61 17.21 6.91
CA GLU A 146 -9.84 17.92 7.25
C GLU A 146 -10.55 18.45 6.00
N LEU A 147 -11.88 18.43 6.05
CA LEU A 147 -12.77 18.97 5.04
C LEU A 147 -12.72 20.50 5.00
N ILE A 148 -13.11 21.07 3.87
CA ILE A 148 -13.34 22.50 3.71
C ILE A 148 -14.72 22.84 4.28
N GLU A 149 -14.73 23.61 5.36
CA GLU A 149 -15.94 24.19 5.94
C GLU A 149 -15.99 25.68 5.61
N LEU A 150 -16.95 26.12 4.81
CA LEU A 150 -17.04 27.51 4.34
C LEU A 150 -17.18 28.54 5.47
N GLU A 151 -17.79 28.15 6.59
CA GLU A 151 -17.95 29.00 7.78
C GLU A 151 -16.62 29.30 8.48
N SER A 152 -15.58 28.52 8.18
CA SER A 152 -14.24 28.60 8.77
C SER A 152 -13.21 29.29 7.88
N LEU A 153 -13.60 29.74 6.67
CA LEU A 153 -12.74 30.41 5.69
C LEU A 153 -12.75 31.93 5.85
#